data_AF-A0A194SG55-F1
#
_entry.id   AF-A0A194SG55-F1
#
_cell.length_a   1.000
_cell.length_b   1.000
_cell.length_c   1.000
_cell.angle_alpha   90.00
_cell.angle_beta   90.00
_cell.angle_gamma   90.00
#
_symmetry.space_group_name_H-M   'P 1'
#
loop_
_entity.id
_entity.type
_entity.pdbx_description
1 polymer ?
#
loop_
_entity_poly.entity_id
_entity_poly.type
_entity_poly.pdbx_seq_one_letter_code
_entity_poly.pdbx_strand_id
1 'polypeptide(L)'
;MNSWKNIASSLQNVAGQAASTVQGATSNINLNDASKNLSKGFANFSQTVKERTGRIENDDVTELPQEYLDLERRVDGLRAAHTKLLAVTRVYETGTYDYPVNLTESATEIGGSIAHNLSSWAAAATKGTNLPQPSVTDKPSSYQKTLPHALSRAAASGAVEVGPGRLADVLKTYAVAQDKVGAARTRMDGEISTSFLPPWSATLNTSLQAALKARQVVKQARISLDATRATFKHATGGPKQEQARMEVEAAEEHLVDSTETAINLMRSVLENPEPIKNLGQLLKAQQLFHEEAAQALASVVAEVEEQGTAAEAEWRKSRDQ
;
A
#
# COMPACT_ATOMS: atom_id res chain seq x y z
N MET A 1 50.43 2.30 35.00
CA MET A 1 49.91 0.93 34.77
C MET A 1 48.69 0.72 35.66
N ASN A 2 47.64 0.05 35.17
CA ASN A 2 46.37 -0.32 35.88
C ASN A 2 45.16 0.63 35.83
N SER A 3 44.76 1.12 34.63
CA SER A 3 43.42 1.71 34.45
C SER A 3 42.66 1.15 33.23
N TRP A 4 43.34 0.51 32.28
CA TRP A 4 42.72 0.04 31.03
C TRP A 4 42.22 -1.42 31.09
N LYS A 5 42.57 -2.19 32.13
CA LYS A 5 42.05 -3.56 32.33
C LYS A 5 40.68 -3.61 33.03
N ASN A 6 40.18 -2.52 33.59
CA ASN A 6 38.90 -2.49 34.33
C ASN A 6 37.69 -2.06 33.47
N ILE A 7 37.91 -1.55 32.26
CA ILE A 7 36.82 -1.23 31.32
C ILE A 7 36.51 -2.43 30.41
N ALA A 8 37.49 -3.32 30.19
CA ALA A 8 37.29 -4.57 29.45
C ALA A 8 36.52 -5.64 30.27
N SER A 9 36.58 -5.60 31.61
CA SER A 9 35.91 -6.59 32.48
C SER A 9 34.46 -6.23 32.83
N SER A 10 34.00 -4.99 32.60
CA SER A 10 32.60 -4.60 32.84
C SER A 10 31.69 -4.82 31.62
N LEU A 11 32.23 -4.94 30.41
CA LEU A 11 31.45 -5.24 29.20
C LEU A 11 31.33 -6.73 28.89
N GLN A 12 32.22 -7.57 29.42
CA GLN A 12 32.16 -9.02 29.22
C GLN A 12 31.19 -9.71 30.20
N ASN A 13 30.82 -9.05 31.32
CA ASN A 13 29.84 -9.56 32.28
C ASN A 13 28.37 -9.25 31.92
N VAL A 14 28.12 -8.29 31.00
CA VAL A 14 26.75 -8.00 30.53
C VAL A 14 26.33 -8.92 29.37
N ALA A 15 27.30 -9.53 28.68
CA ALA A 15 27.02 -10.52 27.62
C ALA A 15 26.77 -11.95 28.14
N GLY A 16 27.11 -12.26 29.40
CA GLY A 16 26.95 -13.59 30.00
C GLY A 16 25.61 -13.83 30.74
N GLN A 17 24.87 -12.78 31.10
CA GLN A 17 23.59 -12.90 31.83
C GLN A 17 22.34 -12.78 30.93
N ALA A 18 22.50 -12.33 29.68
CA ALA A 18 21.40 -12.30 28.71
C ALA A 18 21.19 -13.65 27.99
N ALA A 19 22.19 -14.54 27.99
CA ALA A 19 22.12 -15.83 27.29
C ALA A 19 21.56 -16.99 28.15
N SER A 20 21.56 -16.88 29.48
CA SER A 20 20.97 -17.89 30.38
C SER A 20 19.52 -17.61 30.77
N THR A 21 18.99 -16.43 30.47
CA THR A 21 17.61 -16.04 30.82
C THR A 21 16.59 -16.37 29.71
N VAL A 22 17.04 -16.83 28.54
CA VAL A 22 16.15 -17.21 27.41
C VAL A 22 16.06 -18.72 27.19
N GLN A 23 16.91 -19.53 27.83
CA GLN A 23 16.86 -20.99 27.71
C GLN A 23 16.01 -21.68 28.80
N GLY A 24 15.47 -20.92 29.75
CA GLY A 24 14.51 -21.39 30.77
C GLY A 24 13.06 -21.01 30.50
N ALA A 25 12.76 -20.31 29.40
CA ALA A 25 11.44 -19.78 29.07
C ALA A 25 10.72 -20.55 27.95
N THR A 26 11.13 -21.78 27.65
CA THR A 26 10.50 -22.62 26.61
C THR A 26 10.18 -24.04 27.05
N SER A 27 10.16 -24.32 28.35
CA SER A 27 9.71 -25.61 28.88
C SER A 27 8.74 -25.39 30.03
N ASN A 28 7.50 -25.84 29.83
CA ASN A 28 6.35 -25.80 30.74
C ASN A 28 5.54 -24.49 30.79
N ILE A 29 5.22 -23.93 29.62
CA ILE A 29 3.91 -23.28 29.50
C ILE A 29 2.89 -24.42 29.42
N ASN A 30 2.27 -24.71 30.56
CA ASN A 30 1.24 -25.74 30.68
C ASN A 30 -0.01 -25.26 29.91
N LEU A 31 -0.05 -25.54 28.61
CA LEU A 31 -1.14 -25.19 27.68
C LEU A 31 -2.51 -25.67 28.16
N ASN A 32 -2.55 -26.70 29.02
CA ASN A 32 -3.78 -27.17 29.66
C ASN A 32 -4.25 -26.29 30.83
N ASP A 33 -3.36 -25.61 31.58
CA ASP A 33 -3.76 -24.68 32.65
C ASP A 33 -4.05 -23.28 32.12
N ALA A 34 -3.32 -22.84 31.08
CA ALA A 34 -3.65 -21.62 30.36
C ALA A 34 -5.01 -21.74 29.63
N SER A 35 -5.31 -22.92 29.06
CA SER A 35 -6.62 -23.24 28.47
C SER A 35 -7.73 -23.37 29.54
N LYS A 36 -7.47 -23.98 30.70
CA LYS A 36 -8.45 -24.07 31.80
C LYS A 36 -8.77 -22.73 32.46
N ASN A 37 -7.83 -21.79 32.52
CA ASN A 37 -8.06 -20.45 33.07
C ASN A 37 -8.66 -19.49 32.02
N LEU A 38 -8.31 -19.64 30.74
CA LEU A 38 -8.94 -18.92 29.63
C LEU A 38 -10.39 -19.38 29.39
N SER A 39 -10.65 -20.70 29.45
CA SER A 39 -12.01 -21.25 29.33
C SER A 39 -12.91 -20.93 30.52
N LYS A 40 -12.37 -20.83 31.75
CA LYS A 40 -13.15 -20.31 32.90
C LYS A 40 -13.46 -18.82 32.77
N GLY A 41 -12.53 -18.02 32.23
CA GLY A 41 -12.77 -16.60 31.90
C GLY A 41 -13.80 -16.41 30.78
N PHE A 42 -13.75 -17.26 29.74
CA PHE A 42 -14.69 -17.23 28.62
C PHE A 42 -16.05 -17.86 28.98
N ALA A 43 -16.09 -18.88 29.83
CA ALA A 43 -17.32 -19.46 30.37
C ALA A 43 -18.03 -18.45 31.27
N ASN A 44 -17.31 -17.74 32.14
CA ASN A 44 -17.87 -16.68 32.98
C ASN A 44 -18.25 -15.43 32.17
N PHE A 45 -17.52 -15.07 31.11
CA PHE A 45 -17.94 -13.99 30.19
C PHE A 45 -19.17 -14.43 29.38
N SER A 46 -19.23 -15.66 28.91
CA SER A 46 -20.40 -16.20 28.19
C SER A 46 -21.59 -16.42 29.12
N GLN A 47 -21.41 -16.71 30.41
CA GLN A 47 -22.50 -16.76 31.40
C GLN A 47 -22.90 -15.36 31.86
N THR A 48 -21.97 -14.42 32.03
CA THR A 48 -22.31 -13.02 32.38
C THR A 48 -22.96 -12.29 31.20
N VAL A 49 -22.60 -12.63 29.96
CA VAL A 49 -23.29 -12.18 28.74
C VAL A 49 -24.59 -12.96 28.57
N LYS A 50 -24.64 -14.28 28.77
CA LYS A 50 -25.89 -15.07 28.65
C LYS A 50 -26.89 -14.82 29.78
N GLU A 51 -26.48 -14.29 30.93
CA GLU A 51 -27.38 -13.82 32.01
C GLU A 51 -27.78 -12.34 31.83
N ARG A 52 -26.95 -11.52 31.16
CA ARG A 52 -27.35 -10.16 30.69
C ARG A 52 -28.09 -10.15 29.35
N THR A 53 -27.99 -11.21 28.55
CA THR A 53 -28.57 -11.35 27.21
C THR A 53 -29.70 -12.38 27.19
N GLY A 54 -29.73 -13.35 28.12
CA GLY A 54 -30.80 -14.34 28.26
C GLY A 54 -32.01 -13.87 29.04
N ARG A 55 -32.06 -12.58 29.40
CA ARG A 55 -33.19 -11.91 30.04
C ARG A 55 -33.76 -10.75 29.21
N ILE A 56 -33.22 -10.54 28.00
CA ILE A 56 -33.81 -9.69 26.98
C ILE A 56 -34.46 -10.68 26.02
N GLU A 57 -35.77 -10.86 26.16
CA GLU A 57 -36.57 -11.60 25.20
C GLU A 57 -36.26 -11.04 23.81
N ASN A 58 -36.06 -11.90 22.80
CA ASN A 58 -35.79 -11.46 21.43
C ASN A 58 -36.90 -10.54 20.86
N ASP A 59 -38.02 -10.39 21.57
CA ASP A 59 -39.15 -9.50 21.29
C ASP A 59 -38.92 -8.02 21.71
N ASP A 60 -37.95 -7.75 22.60
CA ASP A 60 -37.65 -6.40 23.12
C ASP A 60 -36.50 -5.71 22.36
N VAL A 61 -35.88 -6.39 21.39
CA VAL A 61 -34.81 -5.84 20.56
C VAL A 61 -35.42 -4.97 19.48
N THR A 62 -35.22 -3.66 19.57
CA THR A 62 -35.70 -2.73 18.54
C THR A 62 -35.09 -3.08 17.17
N GLU A 63 -35.91 -3.58 16.24
CA GLU A 63 -35.48 -3.93 14.89
C GLU A 63 -35.27 -2.67 14.05
N LEU A 64 -34.24 -2.70 13.18
CA LEU A 64 -33.97 -1.61 12.25
C LEU A 64 -34.64 -1.91 10.90
N PRO A 65 -35.03 -0.87 10.13
CA PRO A 65 -35.61 -1.07 8.80
C PRO A 65 -34.70 -1.89 7.89
N GLN A 66 -35.28 -2.77 7.06
CA GLN A 66 -34.50 -3.60 6.14
C GLN A 66 -33.63 -2.76 5.18
N GLU A 67 -34.16 -1.62 4.73
CA GLU A 67 -33.42 -0.65 3.90
C GLU A 67 -32.12 -0.18 4.57
N TYR A 68 -32.18 0.09 5.87
CA TYR A 68 -31.00 0.51 6.64
C TYR A 68 -29.93 -0.57 6.63
N LEU A 69 -30.31 -1.82 6.91
CA LEU A 69 -29.39 -2.96 6.96
C LEU A 69 -28.73 -3.24 5.60
N ASP A 70 -29.48 -3.10 4.51
CA ASP A 70 -28.95 -3.28 3.16
C ASP A 70 -27.95 -2.16 2.80
N LEU A 71 -28.25 -0.92 3.19
CA LEU A 71 -27.33 0.22 3.03
C LEU A 71 -26.06 0.02 3.84
N GLU A 72 -26.16 -0.42 5.10
CA GLU A 72 -25.00 -0.72 5.94
C GLU A 72 -24.05 -1.73 5.27
N ARG A 73 -24.60 -2.84 4.79
CA ARG A 73 -23.83 -3.88 4.12
C ARG A 73 -23.09 -3.35 2.89
N ARG A 74 -23.76 -2.51 2.09
CA ARG A 74 -23.16 -1.89 0.90
C ARG A 74 -22.06 -0.89 1.26
N VAL A 75 -22.27 -0.05 2.28
CA VAL A 75 -21.26 0.91 2.76
C VAL A 75 -20.04 0.19 3.34
N ASP A 76 -20.24 -0.91 4.08
CA ASP A 76 -19.14 -1.73 4.58
C ASP A 76 -18.35 -2.39 3.44
N GLY A 77 -19.04 -2.88 2.42
CA GLY A 77 -18.42 -3.36 1.19
C GLY A 77 -17.59 -2.28 0.48
N LEU A 78 -18.14 -1.06 0.36
CA LEU A 78 -17.45 0.08 -0.26
C LEU A 78 -16.20 0.47 0.53
N ARG A 79 -16.27 0.52 1.87
CA ARG A 79 -15.13 0.79 2.74
C ARG A 79 -14.04 -0.27 2.59
N ALA A 80 -14.43 -1.54 2.57
CA ALA A 80 -13.50 -2.65 2.40
C ALA A 80 -12.78 -2.57 1.04
N ALA A 81 -13.50 -2.24 -0.04
CA ALA A 81 -12.91 -2.03 -1.35
C ALA A 81 -11.89 -0.88 -1.34
N HIS A 82 -12.25 0.28 -0.76
CA HIS A 82 -11.34 1.41 -0.63
C HIS A 82 -10.06 1.07 0.11
N THR A 83 -10.19 0.39 1.25
CA THR A 83 -9.05 0.03 2.11
C THR A 83 -8.14 -0.99 1.45
N LYS A 84 -8.71 -2.03 0.82
CA LYS A 84 -7.94 -3.06 0.10
C LYS A 84 -7.15 -2.47 -1.06
N LEU A 85 -7.78 -1.61 -1.85
CA LEU A 85 -7.12 -1.00 -2.99
C LEU A 85 -6.01 -0.05 -2.54
N LEU A 86 -6.28 0.80 -1.55
CA LEU A 86 -5.30 1.74 -1.02
C LEU A 86 -4.08 1.04 -0.42
N ALA A 87 -4.27 -0.12 0.24
CA ALA A 87 -3.18 -0.90 0.81
C ALA A 87 -2.17 -1.35 -0.26
N VAL A 88 -2.63 -1.66 -1.47
CA VAL A 88 -1.77 -2.05 -2.59
C VAL A 88 -1.21 -0.83 -3.31
N THR A 89 -2.05 0.14 -3.64
CA THR A 89 -1.66 1.26 -4.50
C THR A 89 -0.75 2.28 -3.81
N ARG A 90 -0.67 2.31 -2.48
CA ARG A 90 0.34 3.12 -1.76
C ARG A 90 1.78 2.78 -2.13
N VAL A 91 2.00 1.58 -2.69
CA VAL A 91 3.30 1.19 -3.20
C VAL A 91 3.85 2.17 -4.25
N TYR A 92 2.98 2.83 -5.01
CA TYR A 92 3.36 3.83 -6.01
C TYR A 92 3.96 5.12 -5.41
N GLU A 93 3.85 5.33 -4.09
CA GLU A 93 4.47 6.48 -3.41
C GLU A 93 5.97 6.27 -3.17
N THR A 94 6.40 5.03 -2.91
CA THR A 94 7.80 4.73 -2.60
C THR A 94 8.64 4.56 -3.85
N GLY A 95 8.03 4.20 -4.98
CA GLY A 95 8.68 4.10 -6.29
C GLY A 95 9.70 2.97 -6.43
N THR A 96 10.12 2.28 -5.36
CA THR A 96 11.18 1.27 -5.35
C THR A 96 10.70 -0.18 -5.19
N TYR A 97 9.42 -0.45 -5.46
CA TYR A 97 8.80 -1.74 -5.13
C TYR A 97 9.20 -2.90 -6.03
N ASP A 98 9.69 -2.60 -7.22
CA ASP A 98 10.22 -3.55 -8.20
C ASP A 98 11.75 -3.62 -8.14
N TYR A 99 12.39 -2.82 -7.28
CA TYR A 99 13.84 -2.71 -7.23
C TYR A 99 14.50 -3.92 -6.57
N PRO A 100 15.52 -4.54 -7.18
CA PRO A 100 16.18 -5.71 -6.60
C PRO A 100 16.91 -5.37 -5.30
N VAL A 101 16.62 -6.13 -4.23
CA VAL A 101 17.20 -5.89 -2.90
C VAL A 101 18.66 -6.34 -2.76
N ASN A 102 19.15 -7.18 -3.67
CA ASN A 102 20.51 -7.74 -3.63
C ASN A 102 21.51 -7.03 -4.57
N LEU A 103 21.10 -5.93 -5.21
CA LEU A 103 22.03 -5.15 -6.04
C LEU A 103 22.97 -4.34 -5.13
N THR A 104 24.17 -4.85 -4.90
CA THR A 104 25.33 -4.04 -4.51
C THR A 104 25.75 -3.20 -5.71
N GLU A 105 25.10 -2.06 -5.91
CA GLU A 105 25.54 -1.10 -6.93
C GLU A 105 26.91 -0.54 -6.52
N SER A 106 27.90 -0.67 -7.39
CA SER A 106 29.21 -0.06 -7.14
C SER A 106 29.08 1.45 -7.24
N ALA A 107 29.69 2.20 -6.30
CA ALA A 107 29.67 3.68 -6.33
C ALA A 107 30.19 4.29 -7.65
N THR A 108 30.93 3.51 -8.44
CA THR A 108 31.41 3.81 -9.80
C THR A 108 30.32 3.67 -10.88
N GLU A 109 29.32 2.79 -10.71
CA GLU A 109 28.19 2.58 -11.62
C GLU A 109 27.05 3.60 -11.40
N ILE A 110 27.03 4.22 -10.22
CA ILE A 110 26.10 5.29 -9.77
C ILE A 110 26.45 6.65 -10.47
N GLY A 111 27.17 6.61 -11.59
CA GLY A 111 27.94 7.73 -12.11
C GLY A 111 27.22 8.77 -12.96
N GLY A 112 26.25 8.41 -13.81
CA GLY A 112 25.67 9.37 -14.76
C GLY A 112 24.42 8.86 -15.43
N SER A 113 23.49 9.78 -15.73
CA SER A 113 22.39 9.50 -16.65
C SER A 113 22.93 9.01 -17.99
N ILE A 114 22.16 8.20 -18.70
CA ILE A 114 22.54 7.78 -20.05
C ILE A 114 22.69 9.00 -20.97
N ALA A 115 21.94 10.08 -20.78
CA ALA A 115 22.17 11.34 -21.48
C ALA A 115 23.57 11.94 -21.21
N HIS A 116 24.06 11.87 -19.96
CA HIS A 116 25.43 12.26 -19.59
C HIS A 116 26.48 11.28 -20.13
N ASN A 117 26.20 9.97 -20.16
CA ASN A 117 27.13 8.96 -20.68
C ASN A 117 27.18 8.94 -22.22
N LEU A 118 26.07 9.23 -22.89
CA LEU A 118 25.96 9.36 -24.34
C LEU A 118 26.59 10.67 -24.82
N SER A 119 26.37 11.79 -24.10
CA SER A 119 27.04 13.06 -24.39
C SER A 119 28.54 13.01 -24.08
N SER A 120 28.96 12.33 -23.00
CA SER A 120 30.39 12.12 -22.72
C SER A 120 31.04 11.18 -23.74
N TRP A 121 30.32 10.16 -24.23
CA TRP A 121 30.78 9.29 -25.32
C TRP A 121 30.86 10.03 -26.65
N ALA A 122 29.84 10.82 -27.01
CA ALA A 122 29.86 11.67 -28.20
C ALA A 122 31.00 12.70 -28.14
N ALA A 123 31.24 13.30 -26.96
CA ALA A 123 32.37 14.21 -26.74
C ALA A 123 33.75 13.50 -26.75
N ALA A 124 33.81 12.21 -26.39
CA ALA A 124 35.01 11.38 -26.46
C ALA A 124 35.29 10.88 -27.90
N ALA A 125 34.24 10.53 -28.65
CA ALA A 125 34.34 10.11 -30.05
C ALA A 125 34.72 11.26 -31.00
N THR A 126 34.37 12.51 -30.66
CA THR A 126 34.81 13.70 -31.40
C THR A 126 36.15 14.27 -30.92
N LYS A 127 36.74 13.71 -29.85
CA LYS A 127 38.03 14.14 -29.28
C LYS A 127 39.16 13.81 -30.26
N GLY A 128 39.71 14.84 -30.91
CA GLY A 128 40.74 14.68 -31.96
C GLY A 128 40.20 14.80 -33.39
N THR A 129 38.92 15.16 -33.57
CA THR A 129 38.32 15.51 -34.86
C THR A 129 37.93 16.98 -34.88
N ASN A 130 37.91 17.64 -36.06
CA ASN A 130 37.51 19.06 -36.21
C ASN A 130 35.98 19.30 -36.07
N LEU A 131 35.27 18.39 -35.43
CA LEU A 131 33.81 18.46 -35.26
C LEU A 131 33.45 19.15 -33.92
N PRO A 132 32.33 19.88 -33.85
CA PRO A 132 31.91 20.54 -32.61
C PRO A 132 31.67 19.51 -31.50
N GLN A 133 32.30 19.71 -30.34
CA GLN A 133 32.06 18.86 -29.16
C GLN A 133 30.69 19.18 -28.53
N PRO A 134 29.80 18.18 -28.35
CA PRO A 134 28.53 18.38 -27.67
C PRO A 134 28.76 18.67 -26.18
N SER A 135 27.99 19.61 -25.62
CA SER A 135 28.02 19.96 -24.19
C SER A 135 27.52 18.79 -23.34
N VAL A 136 28.32 18.35 -22.37
CA VAL A 136 27.94 17.32 -21.41
C VAL A 136 26.82 17.85 -20.52
N THR A 137 25.64 17.23 -20.59
CA THR A 137 24.49 17.56 -19.74
C THR A 137 24.78 17.18 -18.29
N ASP A 138 24.48 18.07 -17.33
CA ASP A 138 24.71 17.86 -15.89
C ASP A 138 24.12 16.54 -15.36
N LYS A 139 24.83 15.94 -14.40
CA LYS A 139 24.41 14.70 -13.72
C LYS A 139 23.10 14.95 -12.95
N PRO A 140 22.01 14.18 -13.19
CA PRO A 140 20.78 14.37 -12.44
C PRO A 140 20.99 14.06 -10.95
N SER A 141 20.41 14.91 -10.10
CA SER A 141 20.55 14.88 -8.63
C SER A 141 19.74 13.77 -7.93
N SER A 142 18.93 13.01 -8.69
CA SER A 142 18.03 11.98 -8.18
C SER A 142 18.13 10.71 -9.04
N TYR A 143 18.61 9.61 -8.43
CA TYR A 143 18.63 8.31 -9.07
C TYR A 143 17.26 7.66 -8.97
N GLN A 144 16.64 7.39 -10.12
CA GLN A 144 15.39 6.66 -10.17
C GLN A 144 15.66 5.18 -9.91
N LYS A 145 15.19 4.70 -8.76
CA LYS A 145 15.34 3.31 -8.31
C LYS A 145 14.15 2.48 -8.77
N THR A 146 14.07 2.21 -10.07
CA THR A 146 13.12 1.25 -10.64
C THR A 146 13.87 0.13 -11.36
N LEU A 147 13.21 -1.02 -11.57
CA LEU A 147 13.83 -2.16 -12.23
C LEU A 147 14.29 -1.83 -13.67
N PRO A 148 13.50 -1.16 -14.54
CA PRO A 148 13.96 -0.77 -15.87
C PRO A 148 15.22 0.10 -15.84
N HIS A 149 15.32 1.06 -14.91
CA HIS A 149 16.53 1.86 -14.78
C HIS A 149 17.73 1.03 -14.32
N ALA A 150 17.53 0.02 -13.46
CA ALA A 150 18.61 -0.90 -13.06
C ALA A 150 19.08 -1.78 -14.24
N LEU A 151 18.16 -2.34 -15.02
CA LEU A 151 18.47 -3.10 -16.23
C LEU A 151 19.23 -2.26 -17.25
N SER A 152 18.81 -1.01 -17.40
CA SER A 152 19.46 -0.03 -18.25
C SER A 152 20.91 0.24 -17.83
N ARG A 153 21.16 0.49 -16.54
CA ARG A 153 22.53 0.66 -15.99
C ARG A 153 23.39 -0.59 -16.16
N ALA A 154 22.85 -1.76 -15.84
CA ALA A 154 23.56 -3.03 -15.98
C ALA A 154 23.98 -3.31 -17.43
N ALA A 155 23.07 -3.06 -18.38
CA ALA A 155 23.37 -3.22 -19.81
C ALA A 155 24.41 -2.21 -20.31
N ALA A 156 24.33 -0.95 -19.86
CA ALA A 156 25.32 0.06 -20.19
C ALA A 156 26.72 -0.28 -19.62
N SER A 157 26.79 -0.78 -18.38
CA SER A 157 28.05 -1.24 -17.77
C SER A 157 28.62 -2.45 -18.52
N GLY A 158 27.78 -3.45 -18.79
CA GLY A 158 28.18 -4.63 -19.56
C GLY A 158 28.67 -4.31 -20.97
N ALA A 159 28.10 -3.30 -21.63
CA ALA A 159 28.57 -2.84 -22.94
C ALA A 159 30.01 -2.28 -22.89
N VAL A 160 30.40 -1.67 -21.77
CA VAL A 160 31.77 -1.18 -21.56
C VAL A 160 32.72 -2.34 -21.28
N GLU A 161 32.31 -3.29 -20.44
CA GLU A 161 33.13 -4.46 -20.07
C GLU A 161 33.40 -5.40 -21.24
N VAL A 162 32.40 -5.61 -22.11
CA VAL A 162 32.53 -6.43 -23.32
C VAL A 162 33.49 -5.81 -24.34
N GLY A 163 33.66 -4.49 -24.32
CA GLY A 163 34.47 -3.77 -25.30
C GLY A 163 33.78 -3.62 -26.66
N PRO A 164 34.43 -2.98 -27.65
CA PRO A 164 33.82 -2.68 -28.94
C PRO A 164 33.41 -3.95 -29.69
N GLY A 165 32.16 -3.99 -30.16
CA GLY A 165 31.63 -5.12 -30.91
C GLY A 165 30.11 -5.13 -30.91
N ARG A 166 29.54 -6.02 -31.73
CA ARG A 166 28.09 -6.10 -31.96
C ARG A 166 27.27 -6.29 -30.68
N LEU A 167 27.77 -7.10 -29.75
CA LEU A 167 27.11 -7.32 -28.46
C LEU A 167 27.06 -6.03 -27.63
N ALA A 168 28.14 -5.25 -27.61
CA ALA A 168 28.15 -3.97 -26.91
C ALA A 168 27.17 -2.97 -27.54
N ASP A 169 27.00 -2.99 -28.86
CA ASP A 169 26.02 -2.11 -29.53
C ASP A 169 24.57 -2.54 -29.22
N VAL A 170 24.27 -3.84 -29.24
CA VAL A 170 22.96 -4.37 -28.80
C VAL A 170 22.68 -4.03 -27.33
N LEU A 171 23.67 -4.16 -26.45
CA LEU A 171 23.53 -3.80 -25.03
C LEU A 171 23.25 -2.31 -24.84
N LYS A 172 23.86 -1.43 -25.64
CA LYS A 172 23.55 0.02 -25.63
C LYS A 172 22.12 0.29 -26.10
N THR A 173 21.70 -0.32 -27.20
CA THR A 173 20.33 -0.16 -27.74
C THR A 173 19.30 -0.63 -26.71
N TYR A 174 19.54 -1.77 -26.05
CA TYR A 174 18.70 -2.26 -24.96
C TYR A 174 18.69 -1.31 -23.75
N ALA A 175 19.85 -0.78 -23.34
CA ALA A 175 19.95 0.16 -22.23
C ALA A 175 19.09 1.42 -22.46
N VAL A 176 19.12 1.97 -23.67
CA VAL A 176 18.31 3.14 -24.05
C VAL A 176 16.81 2.82 -24.02
N ALA A 177 16.40 1.65 -24.50
CA ALA A 177 14.99 1.24 -24.44
C ALA A 177 14.49 1.11 -22.99
N GLN A 178 15.29 0.48 -22.13
CA GLN A 178 14.95 0.31 -20.71
C GLN A 178 14.92 1.63 -19.94
N ASP A 179 15.76 2.62 -20.30
CA ASP A 179 15.71 3.97 -19.72
C ASP A 179 14.39 4.67 -20.05
N LYS A 180 13.91 4.56 -21.30
CA LYS A 180 12.61 5.09 -21.72
C LYS A 180 11.46 4.42 -20.96
N VAL A 181 11.49 3.09 -20.82
CA VAL A 181 10.50 2.33 -20.03
C VAL A 181 10.54 2.78 -18.56
N GLY A 182 11.73 2.98 -18.00
CA GLY A 182 11.91 3.49 -16.64
C GLY A 182 11.32 4.88 -16.45
N ALA A 183 11.57 5.81 -17.38
CA ALA A 183 11.02 7.16 -17.33
C ALA A 183 9.50 7.18 -17.46
N ALA A 184 8.93 6.37 -18.36
CA ALA A 184 7.49 6.16 -18.49
C ALA A 184 6.88 5.66 -17.17
N ARG A 185 7.55 4.70 -16.54
CA ARG A 185 7.14 4.18 -15.23
C ARG A 185 7.15 5.32 -14.18
N THR A 186 8.24 6.07 -14.04
CA THR A 186 8.29 7.15 -13.03
C THR A 186 7.16 8.16 -13.21
N ARG A 187 6.77 8.46 -14.46
CA ARG A 187 5.59 9.29 -14.74
C ARG A 187 4.30 8.65 -14.24
N MET A 188 4.06 7.36 -14.55
CA MET A 188 2.89 6.63 -14.06
C MET A 188 2.75 6.73 -12.53
N ASP A 189 3.84 6.48 -11.81
CA ASP A 189 3.83 6.54 -10.35
C ASP A 189 3.54 7.95 -9.83
N GLY A 190 4.14 8.96 -10.45
CA GLY A 190 3.86 10.37 -10.14
C GLY A 190 2.37 10.72 -10.33
N GLU A 191 1.79 10.30 -11.46
CA GLU A 191 0.37 10.50 -11.76
C GLU A 191 -0.54 9.74 -10.79
N ILE A 192 -0.25 8.48 -10.47
CA ILE A 192 -1.04 7.71 -9.52
C ILE A 192 -0.95 8.33 -8.11
N SER A 193 0.25 8.73 -7.69
CA SER A 193 0.51 9.31 -6.38
C SER A 193 -0.18 10.66 -6.17
N THR A 194 -0.33 11.45 -7.24
CA THR A 194 -0.92 12.80 -7.16
C THR A 194 -2.41 12.82 -7.52
N SER A 195 -2.81 12.07 -8.54
CA SER A 195 -4.15 12.14 -9.13
C SER A 195 -5.10 11.05 -8.62
N PHE A 196 -4.61 9.91 -8.11
CA PHE A 196 -5.45 8.81 -7.61
C PHE A 196 -5.43 8.65 -6.08
N LEU A 197 -4.26 8.57 -5.45
CA LEU A 197 -4.16 8.27 -4.01
C LEU A 197 -4.82 9.32 -3.11
N PRO A 198 -4.61 10.64 -3.31
CA PRO A 198 -5.21 11.65 -2.44
C PRO A 198 -6.74 11.66 -2.49
N PRO A 199 -7.42 11.70 -3.65
CA PRO A 199 -8.88 11.71 -3.67
C PRO A 199 -9.50 10.38 -3.22
N TRP A 200 -8.83 9.24 -3.47
CA TRP A 200 -9.28 7.93 -2.96
C TRP A 200 -9.23 7.88 -1.42
N SER A 201 -8.15 8.39 -0.83
CA SER A 201 -8.00 8.50 0.63
C SER A 201 -8.98 9.53 1.22
N ALA A 202 -9.19 10.66 0.56
CA ALA A 202 -10.13 11.69 1.01
C ALA A 202 -11.56 11.15 1.11
N THR A 203 -12.00 10.33 0.16
CA THR A 203 -13.33 9.69 0.18
C THR A 203 -13.51 8.82 1.42
N LEU A 204 -12.49 8.02 1.77
CA LEU A 204 -12.46 7.19 2.97
C LEU A 204 -12.57 8.03 4.24
N ASN A 205 -11.83 9.13 4.33
CA ASN A 205 -11.68 9.92 5.57
C ASN A 205 -12.81 10.93 5.80
N THR A 206 -13.62 11.24 4.79
CA THR A 206 -14.69 12.24 4.88
C THR A 206 -16.06 11.57 4.83
N SER A 207 -16.55 11.26 3.63
CA SER A 207 -17.90 10.74 3.37
C SER A 207 -18.14 9.39 4.05
N LEU A 208 -17.21 8.44 3.91
CA LEU A 208 -17.31 7.13 4.55
C LEU A 208 -17.24 7.22 6.08
N GLN A 209 -16.34 8.03 6.63
CA GLN A 209 -16.28 8.24 8.08
C GLN A 209 -17.55 8.89 8.64
N ALA A 210 -18.16 9.83 7.92
CA ALA A 210 -19.43 10.44 8.34
C ALA A 210 -20.54 9.39 8.42
N ALA A 211 -20.70 8.53 7.40
CA ALA A 211 -21.67 7.44 7.41
C ALA A 211 -21.43 6.44 8.55
N LEU A 212 -20.16 6.08 8.81
CA LEU A 212 -19.80 5.17 9.92
C LEU A 212 -20.12 5.78 11.30
N LYS A 213 -19.86 7.08 11.48
CA LYS A 213 -20.22 7.78 12.71
C LYS A 213 -21.74 7.83 12.90
N ALA A 214 -22.50 8.13 11.86
CA ALA A 214 -23.95 8.14 11.92
C ALA A 214 -24.53 6.76 12.31
N ARG A 215 -23.98 5.67 11.78
CA ARG A 215 -24.34 4.30 12.20
C ARG A 215 -24.05 4.04 13.67
N GLN A 216 -22.92 4.52 14.18
CA GLN A 216 -22.61 4.41 15.61
C GLN A 216 -23.61 5.20 16.48
N VAL A 217 -24.08 6.35 16.01
CA VAL A 217 -25.14 7.13 16.67
C VAL A 217 -26.45 6.35 16.70
N VAL A 218 -26.88 5.73 15.59
CA VAL A 218 -28.09 4.87 15.55
C VAL A 218 -27.97 3.71 16.54
N LYS A 219 -26.82 3.03 16.56
CA LYS A 219 -26.56 1.95 17.53
C LYS A 219 -26.68 2.44 18.97
N GLN A 220 -26.16 3.63 19.26
CA GLN A 220 -26.25 4.24 20.59
C GLN A 220 -27.68 4.66 20.93
N ALA A 221 -28.43 5.23 19.98
CA ALA A 221 -29.82 5.62 20.13
C ALA A 221 -30.70 4.40 20.45
N ARG A 222 -30.47 3.28 19.76
CA ARG A 222 -31.16 2.01 20.01
C ARG A 222 -30.90 1.48 21.42
N ILE A 223 -29.64 1.45 21.85
CA ILE A 223 -29.28 1.02 23.22
C ILE A 223 -29.92 1.95 24.25
N SER A 224 -29.98 3.25 23.97
CA SER A 224 -30.62 4.24 24.85
C SER A 224 -32.13 4.01 24.95
N LEU A 225 -32.81 3.74 23.83
CA LEU A 225 -34.24 3.44 23.81
C LEU A 225 -34.57 2.14 24.57
N ASP A 226 -33.78 1.09 24.34
CA ASP A 226 -33.96 -0.18 25.04
C ASP A 226 -33.76 0.02 26.57
N ALA A 227 -32.81 0.88 26.98
CA ALA A 227 -32.58 1.21 28.39
C ALA A 227 -33.70 2.08 29.00
N THR A 228 -34.19 3.11 28.31
CA THR A 228 -35.29 3.95 28.81
C THR A 228 -36.60 3.17 28.87
N ARG A 229 -36.87 2.29 27.90
CA ARG A 229 -38.00 1.35 27.94
C ARG A 229 -37.92 0.42 29.15
N ALA A 230 -36.75 -0.14 29.45
CA ALA A 230 -36.57 -0.96 30.65
C ALA A 230 -36.84 -0.16 31.94
N THR A 231 -36.35 1.08 32.03
CA THR A 231 -36.65 1.97 33.16
C THR A 231 -38.14 2.26 33.28
N PHE A 232 -38.83 2.54 32.17
CA PHE A 232 -40.27 2.80 32.14
C PHE A 232 -41.08 1.59 32.60
N LYS A 233 -40.72 0.36 32.18
CA LYS A 233 -41.35 -0.88 32.65
C LYS A 233 -41.29 -1.06 34.18
N HIS A 234 -40.28 -0.49 34.84
CA HIS A 234 -40.09 -0.57 36.29
C HIS A 234 -40.57 0.67 37.07
N ALA A 235 -41.00 1.73 36.38
CA ALA A 235 -41.49 2.94 37.01
C ALA A 235 -42.96 2.76 37.45
N THR A 236 -43.24 2.82 38.77
CA THR A 236 -44.58 2.66 39.33
C THR A 236 -45.13 3.97 39.90
N GLY A 237 -46.16 4.53 39.23
CA GLY A 237 -47.06 5.55 39.76
C GLY A 237 -46.49 6.96 39.98
N GLY A 238 -47.31 7.98 39.72
CA GLY A 238 -47.02 9.38 40.05
C GLY A 238 -46.02 10.08 39.10
N PRO A 239 -45.36 11.17 39.54
CA PRO A 239 -44.49 12.01 38.69
C PRO A 239 -43.33 11.26 38.01
N LYS A 240 -42.84 10.19 38.64
CA LYS A 240 -41.73 9.38 38.11
C LYS A 240 -42.12 8.56 36.88
N GLN A 241 -43.38 8.13 36.80
CA GLN A 241 -43.87 7.38 35.64
C GLN A 241 -44.08 8.29 34.43
N GLU A 242 -44.59 9.51 34.65
CA GLU A 242 -44.71 10.49 33.57
C GLU A 242 -43.35 10.93 33.05
N GLN A 243 -42.37 11.12 33.94
CA GLN A 243 -41.01 11.44 33.53
C GLN A 243 -40.35 10.32 32.71
N ALA A 244 -40.48 9.06 33.14
CA ALA A 244 -39.99 7.93 32.37
C ALA A 244 -40.71 7.78 31.00
N ARG A 245 -41.99 8.17 30.91
CA ARG A 245 -42.74 8.21 29.65
C ARG A 245 -42.16 9.23 28.67
N MET A 246 -41.91 10.46 29.14
CA MET A 246 -41.28 11.50 28.33
C MET A 246 -39.86 11.11 27.88
N GLU A 247 -39.09 10.44 28.73
CA GLU A 247 -37.75 9.94 28.38
C GLU A 247 -37.78 8.84 27.31
N VAL A 248 -38.81 7.99 27.29
CA VAL A 248 -39.02 7.02 26.21
C VAL A 248 -39.39 7.73 24.91
N GLU A 249 -40.35 8.66 24.95
CA GLU A 249 -40.78 9.42 23.76
C GLU A 249 -39.61 10.19 23.12
N ALA A 250 -38.79 10.87 23.93
CA ALA A 250 -37.59 11.55 23.46
C ALA A 250 -36.54 10.59 22.87
N ALA A 251 -36.40 9.38 23.43
CA ALA A 251 -35.49 8.37 22.90
C ALA A 251 -35.99 7.76 21.58
N GLU A 252 -37.31 7.63 21.39
CA GLU A 252 -37.93 7.18 20.15
C GLU A 252 -37.74 8.20 19.02
N GLU A 253 -38.02 9.48 19.29
CA GLU A 253 -37.78 10.58 18.34
C GLU A 253 -36.31 10.62 17.91
N HIS A 254 -35.38 10.57 18.88
CA HIS A 254 -33.95 10.55 18.58
C HIS A 254 -33.51 9.31 17.76
N LEU A 255 -34.13 8.14 17.97
CA LEU A 255 -33.85 6.97 17.15
C LEU A 255 -34.33 7.16 15.70
N VAL A 256 -35.52 7.74 15.51
CA VAL A 256 -36.06 8.04 14.17
C VAL A 256 -35.13 9.02 13.44
N ASP A 257 -34.80 10.15 14.06
CA ASP A 257 -33.95 11.19 13.47
C ASP A 257 -32.54 10.67 13.12
N SER A 258 -31.93 9.91 14.05
CA SER A 258 -30.60 9.34 13.82
C SER A 258 -30.61 8.30 12.69
N THR A 259 -31.69 7.52 12.57
CA THR A 259 -31.84 6.52 11.51
C THR A 259 -32.01 7.19 10.15
N GLU A 260 -32.87 8.21 10.05
CA GLU A 260 -33.05 8.99 8.82
C GLU A 260 -31.74 9.65 8.37
N THR A 261 -31.04 10.30 9.32
CA THR A 261 -29.73 10.92 9.05
C THR A 261 -28.72 9.90 8.53
N ALA A 262 -28.65 8.73 9.15
CA ALA A 262 -27.74 7.67 8.72
C ALA A 262 -28.10 7.12 7.34
N ILE A 263 -29.38 6.92 7.03
CA ILE A 263 -29.84 6.50 5.69
C ILE A 263 -29.40 7.52 4.63
N ASN A 264 -29.65 8.80 4.86
CA ASN A 264 -29.29 9.87 3.93
C ASN A 264 -27.78 9.92 3.67
N LEU A 265 -26.96 9.81 4.72
CA LEU A 265 -25.50 9.78 4.58
C LEU A 265 -25.00 8.53 3.84
N MET A 266 -25.56 7.35 4.16
CA MET A 266 -25.18 6.10 3.48
C MET A 266 -25.55 6.12 2.00
N ARG A 267 -26.73 6.65 1.64
CA ARG A 267 -27.13 6.84 0.24
C ARG A 267 -26.21 7.80 -0.50
N SER A 268 -25.93 8.97 0.10
CA SER A 268 -25.00 9.96 -0.48
C SER A 268 -23.61 9.39 -0.74
N VAL A 269 -23.09 8.57 0.17
CA VAL A 269 -21.80 7.88 0.00
C VAL A 269 -21.82 6.89 -1.16
N LEU A 270 -22.90 6.12 -1.32
CA LEU A 270 -23.03 5.12 -2.37
C LEU A 270 -23.31 5.72 -3.76
N GLU A 271 -23.93 6.88 -3.82
CA GLU A 271 -24.25 7.62 -5.05
C GLU A 271 -23.12 8.55 -5.49
N ASN A 272 -22.08 8.71 -4.67
CA ASN A 272 -20.93 9.54 -5.00
C ASN A 272 -20.18 8.97 -6.23
N PRO A 273 -20.06 9.73 -7.33
CA PRO A 273 -19.36 9.27 -8.53
C PRO A 273 -17.83 9.32 -8.42
N GLU A 274 -17.28 9.98 -7.39
CA GLU A 274 -15.83 10.22 -7.25
C GLU A 274 -14.98 8.94 -7.24
N PRO A 275 -15.34 7.84 -6.52
CA PRO A 275 -14.58 6.59 -6.60
C PRO A 275 -14.46 6.06 -8.03
N ILE A 276 -15.52 6.17 -8.85
CA ILE A 276 -15.50 5.70 -10.23
C ILE A 276 -14.55 6.57 -11.07
N LYS A 277 -14.61 7.89 -10.90
CA LYS A 277 -13.69 8.83 -11.58
C LYS A 277 -12.23 8.57 -11.19
N ASN A 278 -11.97 8.34 -9.90
CA ASN A 278 -10.64 8.04 -9.38
C ASN A 278 -10.08 6.76 -10.00
N LEU A 279 -10.88 5.68 -10.09
CA LEU A 279 -10.50 4.47 -10.80
C LEU A 279 -10.21 4.74 -12.28
N GLY A 280 -10.96 5.63 -12.92
CA GLY A 280 -10.68 6.08 -14.28
C GLY A 280 -9.30 6.73 -14.43
N GLN A 281 -8.87 7.55 -13.46
CA GLN A 281 -7.52 8.13 -13.46
C GLN A 281 -6.42 7.08 -13.29
N LEU A 282 -6.63 6.11 -12.40
CA LEU A 282 -5.70 4.99 -12.21
C LEU A 282 -5.52 4.20 -13.51
N LEU A 283 -6.64 3.83 -14.17
CA LEU A 283 -6.61 3.10 -15.43
C LEU A 283 -5.91 3.90 -16.53
N LYS A 284 -6.18 5.20 -16.64
CA LYS A 284 -5.56 6.06 -17.64
C LYS A 284 -4.05 6.17 -17.46
N ALA A 285 -3.58 6.32 -16.21
CA ALA A 285 -2.14 6.36 -15.91
C ALA A 285 -1.46 5.03 -16.28
N GLN A 286 -2.08 3.90 -15.96
CA GLN A 286 -1.57 2.57 -16.30
C GLN A 286 -1.56 2.32 -17.81
N GLN A 287 -2.63 2.70 -18.51
CA GLN A 287 -2.74 2.56 -19.97
C GLN A 287 -1.61 3.33 -20.66
N LEU A 288 -1.42 4.60 -20.31
CA LEU A 288 -0.38 5.44 -20.92
C LEU A 288 1.01 4.83 -20.74
N PHE A 289 1.31 4.31 -19.55
CA PHE A 289 2.57 3.61 -19.29
C PHE A 289 2.75 2.39 -20.19
N HIS A 290 1.75 1.52 -20.28
CA HIS A 290 1.85 0.30 -21.09
C HIS A 290 2.00 0.60 -22.58
N GLU A 291 1.34 1.64 -23.09
CA GLU A 291 1.48 2.11 -24.47
C GLU A 291 2.89 2.64 -24.75
N GLU A 292 3.41 3.53 -23.89
CA GLU A 292 4.77 4.08 -24.04
C GLU A 292 5.85 2.99 -23.90
N ALA A 293 5.68 2.05 -22.97
CA ALA A 293 6.63 0.95 -22.77
C ALA A 293 6.64 0.00 -23.97
N ALA A 294 5.46 -0.34 -24.52
CA ALA A 294 5.35 -1.15 -25.72
C ALA A 294 6.02 -0.46 -26.92
N GLN A 295 5.79 0.84 -27.09
CA GLN A 295 6.42 1.62 -28.17
C GLN A 295 7.95 1.68 -28.02
N ALA A 296 8.45 1.90 -26.80
CA ALA A 296 9.89 1.95 -26.53
C ALA A 296 10.59 0.63 -26.86
N LEU A 297 9.99 -0.51 -26.48
CA LEU A 297 10.54 -1.83 -26.78
C LEU A 297 10.41 -2.18 -28.26
N ALA A 298 9.26 -1.94 -28.88
CA ALA A 298 9.04 -2.23 -30.29
C ALA A 298 10.03 -1.47 -31.19
N SER A 299 10.49 -0.28 -30.79
CA SER A 299 11.46 0.51 -31.55
C SER A 299 12.84 -0.14 -31.66
N VAL A 300 13.19 -1.08 -30.77
CA VAL A 300 14.51 -1.72 -30.73
C VAL A 300 14.50 -3.21 -31.06
N VAL A 301 13.35 -3.88 -30.98
CA VAL A 301 13.25 -5.34 -31.21
C VAL A 301 13.76 -5.72 -32.60
N ALA A 302 13.29 -5.04 -33.65
CA ALA A 302 13.69 -5.35 -35.03
C ALA A 302 15.20 -5.14 -35.26
N GLU A 303 15.78 -4.07 -34.70
CA GLU A 303 17.22 -3.81 -34.78
C GLU A 303 18.03 -4.94 -34.11
N VAL A 304 17.61 -5.38 -32.93
CA VAL A 304 18.29 -6.46 -32.20
C VAL A 304 18.17 -7.80 -32.93
N GLU A 305 17.01 -8.11 -33.51
CA GLU A 305 16.80 -9.32 -34.31
C GLU A 305 17.66 -9.35 -35.58
N GLU A 306 17.79 -8.20 -36.26
CA GLU A 306 18.67 -8.04 -37.42
C GLU A 306 20.14 -8.26 -37.02
N GLN A 307 20.58 -7.61 -35.93
CA GLN A 307 21.94 -7.79 -35.41
C GLN A 307 22.22 -9.25 -35.04
N GLY A 308 21.26 -9.94 -34.41
CA GLY A 308 21.36 -11.35 -34.05
C GLY A 308 21.50 -12.27 -35.28
N THR A 309 20.64 -12.08 -36.28
CA THR A 309 20.67 -12.87 -37.53
C THR A 309 22.00 -12.70 -38.27
N ALA A 310 22.49 -11.46 -38.37
CA ALA A 310 23.75 -11.19 -39.03
C ALA A 310 24.96 -11.73 -38.23
N ALA A 311 24.90 -11.75 -36.89
CA ALA A 311 25.94 -12.35 -36.06
C ALA A 311 26.03 -13.86 -36.28
N GLU A 312 24.87 -14.52 -36.35
CA GLU A 312 24.78 -15.95 -36.58
C GLU A 312 25.29 -16.33 -37.98
N ALA A 313 24.98 -15.52 -38.99
CA ALA A 313 25.47 -15.71 -40.35
C ALA A 313 27.00 -15.59 -40.44
N GLU A 314 27.59 -14.61 -39.77
CA GLU A 314 29.05 -14.45 -39.69
C GLU A 314 29.72 -15.61 -38.95
N TRP A 315 29.13 -16.05 -37.84
CA TRP A 315 29.63 -17.19 -37.06
C TRP A 315 29.58 -18.52 -37.81
N ARG A 316 28.55 -18.73 -38.65
CA ARG A 316 28.49 -19.91 -39.52
C ARG A 316 29.58 -19.86 -40.59
N LYS A 317 29.73 -18.72 -41.27
CA LYS A 317 30.75 -18.54 -42.33
C LYS A 317 32.18 -18.76 -41.83
N SER A 318 32.50 -18.37 -40.60
CA SER A 318 33.83 -18.56 -40.03
C SER A 318 34.15 -20.01 -39.64
N ARG A 319 33.15 -20.91 -39.63
CA ARG A 319 33.30 -22.34 -39.35
C ARG A 319 33.34 -23.21 -40.60
N ASP A 320 32.86 -22.67 -41.72
CA ASP A 320 32.88 -23.34 -43.03
C ASP A 320 34.20 -23.09 -43.81
N GLN A 321 35.10 -22.27 -43.25
CA GLN A 321 36.47 -22.02 -43.72
C GLN A 321 37.49 -22.79 -42.88
#